data_AF-A0A1Y1WG14-F1
#
_entry.id   AF-A0A1Y1WG14-F1
#
_cell.length_a   1.000
_cell.length_b   1.000
_cell.length_c   1.000
_cell.angle_alpha   90.00
_cell.angle_beta   90.00
_cell.angle_gamma   90.00
#
_symmetry.space_group_name_H-M   'P 1'
#
loop_
_entity.id
_entity.type
_entity.pdbx_description
1 polymer ?
#
loop_
_entity_poly.entity_id
_entity_poly.type
_entity_poly.pdbx_seq_one_letter_code
_entity_poly.pdbx_strand_id
1 'polypeptide(L)'
;MSTLSTQTTLWVTANILLEHEIKKRAGVIKYFITFAEYCRGLNNFNTLMSVLGALTSVPVERLTRTWQAVQQKALGTYSQLKQIMRTDRNFSEYRDALHSCNPPAIPFVGIYLQDLTFIEDGNDDAIANSPHLINFAKRQRTAGTIRDPAAVPERALQSDARGLRSRTGC
;
A
#
# COMPACT_ATOMS: atom_id res chain seq x y z
N MET A 1 -5.41 -4.83 10.36
CA MET A 1 -5.50 -4.70 8.89
C MET A 1 -6.53 -5.71 8.39
N SER A 2 -7.45 -5.28 7.51
CA SER A 2 -8.76 -5.90 7.27
C SER A 2 -8.69 -7.38 6.88
N THR A 3 -9.33 -8.25 7.67
CA THR A 3 -9.54 -9.68 7.40
C THR A 3 -9.92 -9.94 5.94
N LEU A 4 -10.73 -9.06 5.35
CA LEU A 4 -11.14 -9.10 3.95
C LEU A 4 -9.98 -9.01 2.95
N SER A 5 -9.01 -8.11 3.17
CA SER A 5 -7.84 -7.96 2.29
C SER A 5 -6.98 -9.22 2.33
N THR A 6 -6.74 -9.76 3.54
CA THR A 6 -6.02 -11.02 3.73
C THR A 6 -6.75 -12.18 3.06
N GLN A 7 -8.07 -12.30 3.27
CA GLN A 7 -8.88 -13.33 2.62
C GLN A 7 -8.85 -13.20 1.10
N THR A 8 -8.90 -11.99 0.56
CA THR A 8 -8.78 -11.73 -0.89
C THR A 8 -7.43 -12.23 -1.41
N THR A 9 -6.33 -11.85 -0.77
CA THR A 9 -4.98 -12.29 -1.15
C THR A 9 -4.85 -13.82 -1.10
N LEU A 10 -5.34 -14.45 -0.03
CA LEU A 10 -5.32 -15.90 0.12
C LEU A 10 -6.20 -16.60 -0.93
N TRP A 11 -7.37 -16.06 -1.24
CA TRP A 11 -8.27 -16.59 -2.25
C TRP A 11 -7.65 -16.51 -3.66
N VAL A 12 -7.07 -15.36 -4.04
CA VAL A 12 -6.35 -15.22 -5.31
C VAL A 12 -5.18 -16.23 -5.39
N THR A 13 -4.40 -16.32 -4.32
CA THR A 13 -3.28 -17.26 -4.22
C THR A 13 -3.74 -18.71 -4.40
N ALA A 14 -4.80 -19.11 -3.69
CA ALA A 14 -5.36 -20.46 -3.78
C ALA A 14 -5.87 -20.78 -5.20
N ASN A 15 -6.60 -19.87 -5.85
CA ASN A 15 -7.08 -20.07 -7.22
C ASN A 15 -5.93 -20.31 -8.22
N ILE A 16 -4.79 -19.65 -8.02
CA ILE A 16 -3.60 -19.88 -8.87
C ILE A 16 -2.96 -21.24 -8.55
N LEU A 17 -2.77 -21.57 -7.26
CA LEU A 17 -2.05 -22.77 -6.85
C LEU A 17 -2.83 -24.08 -7.05
N LEU A 18 -4.17 -24.02 -7.02
CA LEU A 18 -5.04 -25.17 -7.23
C LEU A 18 -5.14 -25.58 -8.71
N GLU A 19 -4.79 -24.69 -9.65
CA GLU A 19 -4.77 -25.03 -11.07
C GLU A 19 -3.47 -25.77 -11.43
N HIS A 20 -3.59 -27.04 -11.78
CA HIS A 20 -2.45 -27.92 -12.05
C HIS A 20 -1.85 -27.69 -13.44
N GLU A 21 -2.67 -27.34 -14.44
CA GLU A 21 -2.23 -27.20 -15.83
C GLU A 21 -1.57 -25.83 -16.06
N ILE A 22 -0.32 -25.82 -16.56
CA ILE A 22 0.48 -24.59 -16.71
C ILE A 22 -0.25 -23.52 -17.54
N LYS A 23 -0.86 -23.91 -18.67
CA LYS A 23 -1.53 -22.97 -19.58
C LYS A 23 -2.78 -22.37 -18.95
N LYS A 24 -3.61 -23.18 -18.28
CA LYS A 24 -4.78 -22.69 -17.54
C LYS A 24 -4.37 -21.80 -16.39
N ARG A 25 -3.36 -22.19 -15.60
CA ARG A 25 -2.82 -21.39 -14.50
C ARG A 25 -2.31 -20.03 -14.97
N ALA A 26 -1.63 -19.98 -16.11
CA ALA A 26 -1.23 -18.71 -16.73
C ALA A 26 -2.44 -17.86 -17.14
N GLY A 27 -3.53 -18.48 -17.58
CA GLY A 27 -4.83 -17.84 -17.80
C GLY A 27 -5.42 -17.24 -16.53
N VAL A 28 -5.36 -17.94 -15.41
CA VAL A 28 -5.80 -17.45 -14.09
C VAL A 28 -4.97 -16.23 -13.65
N ILE A 29 -3.64 -16.28 -13.81
CA ILE A 29 -2.77 -15.13 -13.53
C ILE A 29 -3.15 -13.93 -14.40
N LYS A 30 -3.32 -14.14 -15.71
CA LYS A 30 -3.77 -13.09 -16.64
C LYS A 30 -5.10 -12.48 -16.21
N TYR A 31 -6.05 -13.31 -15.80
CA TYR A 31 -7.34 -12.85 -15.30
C TYR A 31 -7.16 -11.91 -14.09
N PHE A 32 -6.36 -12.30 -13.10
CA PHE A 32 -6.14 -11.46 -11.92
C PHE A 32 -5.36 -10.17 -12.21
N ILE A 33 -4.44 -10.19 -13.17
CA ILE A 33 -3.80 -8.95 -13.67
C ILE A 33 -4.84 -8.01 -14.28
N THR A 34 -5.74 -8.55 -15.11
CA THR A 34 -6.82 -7.77 -15.74
C THR A 34 -7.80 -7.23 -14.69
N PHE A 35 -8.15 -8.06 -13.70
CA PHE A 35 -8.98 -7.64 -12.58
C PHE A 35 -8.34 -6.51 -11.76
N ALA A 36 -7.04 -6.60 -11.49
CA ALA A 36 -6.28 -5.55 -10.83
C ALA A 36 -6.26 -4.23 -11.64
N GLU A 37 -6.16 -4.31 -12.97
CA GLU A 37 -6.28 -3.15 -13.87
C GLU A 37 -7.66 -2.48 -13.77
N TYR A 38 -8.74 -3.27 -13.70
CA TYR A 38 -10.08 -2.72 -13.43
C TYR A 38 -10.16 -2.07 -12.04
N CYS A 39 -9.59 -2.68 -11.00
CA CYS A 39 -9.52 -2.04 -9.67
C CYS A 39 -8.79 -0.69 -9.73
N ARG A 40 -7.70 -0.60 -10.50
CA ARG A 40 -6.97 0.65 -10.72
C ARG A 40 -7.83 1.70 -11.43
N GLY A 41 -8.60 1.31 -12.45
CA GLY A 41 -9.52 2.19 -13.17
C GLY A 41 -10.68 2.71 -12.32
N LEU A 42 -11.09 1.94 -11.30
CA LEU A 42 -12.11 2.32 -10.32
C LEU A 42 -11.54 3.07 -9.11
N ASN A 43 -10.25 3.44 -9.14
CA ASN A 43 -9.53 4.02 -8.00
C ASN A 43 -9.65 3.19 -6.71
N ASN A 44 -9.81 1.87 -6.83
CA ASN A 44 -9.82 0.94 -5.71
C ASN A 44 -8.43 0.36 -5.47
N PHE A 45 -7.61 1.16 -4.80
CA PHE A 45 -6.24 0.82 -4.48
C PHE A 45 -6.12 -0.26 -3.39
N ASN A 46 -7.11 -0.38 -2.49
CA ASN A 46 -7.10 -1.41 -1.46
C ASN A 46 -7.19 -2.83 -2.05
N THR A 47 -8.13 -3.06 -2.97
CA THR A 47 -8.26 -4.35 -3.66
C THR A 47 -7.10 -4.58 -4.62
N LEU A 48 -6.66 -3.55 -5.35
CA LEU A 48 -5.46 -3.61 -6.19
C LEU A 48 -4.25 -4.12 -5.39
N MET A 49 -3.98 -3.55 -4.22
CA MET A 49 -2.87 -3.97 -3.36
C MET A 49 -3.03 -5.42 -2.90
N SER A 50 -4.25 -5.84 -2.58
CA SER A 50 -4.55 -7.21 -2.13
C SER A 50 -4.28 -8.25 -3.23
N VAL A 51 -4.61 -7.93 -4.49
CA VAL A 51 -4.36 -8.78 -5.65
C VAL A 51 -2.86 -8.80 -5.99
N LEU A 52 -2.20 -7.63 -6.01
CA LEU A 52 -0.75 -7.55 -6.22
C LEU A 52 0.00 -8.35 -5.16
N GLY A 53 -0.38 -8.22 -3.88
CA GLY A 53 0.22 -8.99 -2.79
C GLY A 53 0.12 -10.51 -2.97
N ALA A 54 -0.94 -11.00 -3.63
CA ALA A 54 -1.05 -12.42 -3.99
C ALA A 54 -0.12 -12.79 -5.14
N LEU A 55 -0.06 -11.96 -6.18
CA LEU A 55 0.79 -12.18 -7.36
C LEU A 55 2.29 -12.07 -7.05
N THR A 56 2.67 -11.22 -6.09
CA THR A 56 4.04 -11.06 -5.58
C THR A 56 4.33 -11.95 -4.37
N SER A 57 3.39 -12.83 -3.99
CA SER A 57 3.65 -13.77 -2.90
C SER A 57 4.64 -14.84 -3.37
N VAL A 58 5.58 -15.21 -2.49
CA VAL A 58 6.58 -16.25 -2.75
C VAL A 58 6.02 -17.52 -3.42
N PRO A 59 4.89 -18.12 -2.98
CA PRO A 59 4.39 -19.34 -3.60
C PRO A 59 3.93 -19.16 -5.05
N VAL A 60 3.51 -17.95 -5.44
CA VAL A 60 3.07 -17.62 -6.80
C VAL A 60 4.25 -17.14 -7.66
N GLU A 61 5.11 -16.27 -7.13
CA GLU A 61 6.23 -15.68 -7.86
C GLU A 61 7.24 -16.74 -8.32
N ARG A 62 7.45 -17.78 -7.50
CA ARG A 62 8.36 -18.90 -7.84
C ARG A 62 7.90 -19.78 -9.00
N LEU A 63 6.68 -19.61 -9.52
CA LEU A 63 6.12 -20.43 -10.61
C LEU A 63 6.68 -20.01 -11.98
N THR A 64 8.00 -20.06 -12.16
CA THR A 64 8.72 -19.50 -13.32
C THR A 64 8.15 -19.98 -14.66
N ARG A 65 7.86 -21.28 -14.80
CA ARG A 65 7.29 -21.87 -16.03
C ARG A 65 5.90 -21.32 -16.35
N THR A 66 5.10 -20.98 -15.34
CA THR A 66 3.78 -20.39 -15.52
C THR A 66 3.90 -18.93 -15.93
N TRP A 67 4.76 -18.15 -15.27
CA TRP A 67 5.01 -16.75 -15.64
C TRP A 67 5.52 -16.60 -17.07
N GLN A 68 6.36 -17.52 -17.54
CA GLN A 68 6.79 -17.59 -18.95
C GLN A 68 5.65 -17.83 -19.94
N ALA A 69 4.57 -18.50 -19.51
CA ALA A 69 3.39 -18.77 -20.33
C ALA A 69 2.35 -17.64 -20.30
N VAL A 70 2.53 -16.62 -19.44
CA VAL A 70 1.66 -15.44 -19.41
C VAL A 70 1.97 -14.54 -20.61
N GLN A 71 0.92 -14.01 -21.23
CA GLN A 71 1.04 -13.12 -22.40
C GLN A 71 1.82 -11.85 -22.05
N GLN A 72 2.74 -11.43 -22.92
CA GLN A 72 3.59 -10.25 -22.70
C GLN A 72 2.79 -8.96 -22.45
N LYS A 73 1.66 -8.79 -23.13
CA LYS A 73 0.75 -7.66 -22.89
C LYS A 73 0.29 -7.59 -21.42
N ALA A 74 -0.09 -8.74 -20.84
CA ALA A 74 -0.51 -8.81 -19.44
C ALA A 74 0.67 -8.56 -18.49
N LEU A 75 1.87 -9.05 -18.81
CA LEU A 75 3.08 -8.76 -18.02
C LEU A 75 3.43 -7.27 -18.02
N GLY A 76 3.17 -6.57 -19.15
CA GLY A 76 3.28 -5.11 -19.24
C GLY A 76 2.34 -4.41 -18.26
N THR A 77 1.04 -4.73 -18.31
CA THR A 77 0.05 -4.21 -17.35
C THR A 77 0.44 -4.51 -15.90
N TYR A 78 0.86 -5.74 -15.61
CA TYR A 78 1.31 -6.13 -14.27
C TYR A 78 2.48 -5.27 -13.77
N SER A 79 3.44 -4.97 -14.66
CA SER A 79 4.60 -4.14 -14.31
C SER A 79 4.20 -2.70 -14.02
N GLN A 80 3.28 -2.13 -14.80
CA GLN A 80 2.73 -0.79 -14.55
C GLN A 80 1.98 -0.72 -13.22
N LEU A 81 1.14 -1.72 -12.92
CA LEU A 81 0.40 -1.79 -11.66
C LEU A 81 1.34 -1.89 -10.45
N LYS A 82 2.41 -2.70 -10.55
CA LYS A 82 3.46 -2.76 -9.53
C LYS A 82 4.18 -1.43 -9.34
N GLN A 83 4.44 -0.71 -10.43
CA GLN A 83 5.12 0.58 -10.37
C GLN A 83 4.30 1.58 -9.55
N ILE A 84 3.00 1.71 -9.85
CA ILE A 84 2.10 2.62 -9.12
C ILE A 84 2.07 2.30 -7.62
N MET A 85 2.06 1.01 -7.26
CA MET A 85 1.92 0.55 -5.87
C MET A 85 3.27 0.27 -5.18
N ARG A 86 4.39 0.72 -5.75
CA ARG A 86 5.71 0.48 -5.17
C ARG A 86 5.89 1.24 -3.85
N THR A 87 6.67 0.65 -2.95
CA THR A 87 6.94 1.18 -1.61
C THR A 87 7.98 2.31 -1.59
N ASP A 88 8.63 2.59 -2.73
CA ASP A 88 9.66 3.63 -2.84
C ASP A 88 9.15 5.01 -2.40
N ARG A 89 10.02 5.77 -1.72
CA ARG A 89 9.73 7.14 -1.25
C ARG A 89 8.38 7.23 -0.51
N ASN A 90 8.11 6.26 0.38
CA ASN A 90 6.86 6.18 1.14
C ASN A 90 5.61 6.17 0.25
N PHE A 91 5.62 5.31 -0.79
CA PHE A 91 4.52 5.14 -1.72
C PHE A 91 4.19 6.40 -2.53
N SER A 92 5.20 7.18 -2.96
CA SER A 92 4.98 8.48 -3.60
C SER A 92 4.08 8.39 -4.84
N GLU A 93 4.31 7.40 -5.72
CA GLU A 93 3.49 7.23 -6.94
C GLU A 93 2.03 6.89 -6.61
N TYR A 94 1.81 6.06 -5.59
CA TYR A 94 0.46 5.74 -5.13
C TYR A 94 -0.21 6.99 -4.53
N ARG A 95 0.51 7.77 -3.71
CA ARG A 95 -0.01 8.99 -3.11
C ARG A 95 -0.39 10.02 -4.18
N ASP A 96 0.47 10.19 -5.18
CA ASP A 96 0.20 11.06 -6.34
C ASP A 96 -1.01 10.57 -7.14
N ALA A 97 -1.12 9.26 -7.36
CA ALA A 97 -2.26 8.65 -8.04
C ALA A 97 -3.57 8.82 -7.27
N LEU A 98 -3.53 8.74 -5.95
CA LEU A 98 -4.70 8.95 -5.09
C LEU A 98 -5.09 10.43 -5.03
N HIS A 99 -4.12 11.35 -4.95
CA HIS A 99 -4.37 12.79 -4.97
C HIS A 99 -4.98 13.27 -6.28
N SER A 100 -4.52 12.73 -7.40
CA SER A 100 -4.94 13.13 -8.75
C SER A 100 -6.22 12.43 -9.22
N CYS A 101 -6.71 11.41 -8.49
CA CYS A 101 -7.90 10.69 -8.90
C CYS A 101 -9.18 11.49 -8.63
N ASN A 102 -10.13 11.40 -9.56
CA ASN A 102 -11.46 11.93 -9.34
C ASN A 102 -12.26 10.96 -8.44
N PRO A 103 -12.87 11.43 -7.34
CA PRO A 103 -13.72 10.59 -6.49
C PRO A 103 -14.84 9.90 -7.29
N PRO A 104 -15.28 8.69 -6.88
CA PRO A 104 -14.92 7.98 -5.66
C PRO A 104 -13.57 7.25 -5.74
N ALA A 105 -12.93 7.04 -4.60
CA ALA A 105 -11.70 6.26 -4.46
C ALA A 105 -11.71 5.43 -3.18
N ILE A 106 -11.12 4.23 -3.23
CA ILE A 106 -10.92 3.37 -2.06
C ILE A 106 -9.42 3.27 -1.81
N PRO A 107 -8.88 4.03 -0.84
CA PRO A 107 -7.45 4.08 -0.62
C PRO A 107 -6.95 2.83 0.14
N PHE A 108 -5.66 2.51 0.02
CA PHE A 108 -5.06 1.37 0.70
C PHE A 108 -4.83 1.69 2.19
N VAL A 109 -5.62 1.04 3.06
CA VAL A 109 -5.68 1.32 4.50
C VAL A 109 -4.32 1.22 5.21
N GLY A 110 -3.40 0.37 4.73
CA GLY A 110 -2.10 0.16 5.36
C GLY A 110 -1.25 1.43 5.48
N ILE A 111 -1.31 2.31 4.46
CA ILE A 111 -0.53 3.55 4.44
C ILE A 111 -1.07 4.57 5.45
N TYR A 112 -2.39 4.60 5.65
CA TYR A 112 -3.04 5.44 6.68
C TYR A 112 -2.61 5.07 8.07
N LEU A 113 -2.67 3.78 8.35
CA LEU A 113 -2.31 3.27 9.66
C LEU A 113 -0.83 3.54 9.92
N GLN A 114 0.03 3.38 8.91
CA GLN A 114 1.45 3.73 9.01
C GLN A 114 1.64 5.22 9.34
N ASP A 115 0.95 6.13 8.65
CA ASP A 115 1.06 7.57 8.90
C ASP A 115 0.52 7.95 10.29
N LEU A 116 -0.61 7.37 10.71
CA LEU A 116 -1.19 7.59 12.03
C LEU A 116 -0.29 7.08 13.15
N THR A 117 0.28 5.88 12.99
CA THR A 117 1.26 5.33 13.93
C THR A 117 2.50 6.20 14.00
N PHE A 118 3.02 6.70 12.87
CA PHE A 118 4.17 7.60 12.87
C PHE A 118 3.89 8.91 13.62
N ILE A 119 2.70 9.49 13.44
CA ILE A 119 2.29 10.69 14.18
C ILE A 119 2.17 10.39 15.67
N GLU A 120 1.57 9.26 16.02
CA GLU A 120 1.32 8.85 17.41
C GLU A 120 2.63 8.61 18.17
N ASP A 121 3.54 7.83 17.60
CA ASP A 121 4.81 7.44 18.23
C ASP A 121 5.87 8.56 18.17
N GLY A 122 5.78 9.43 17.17
CA GLY A 122 6.77 10.50 16.95
C GLY A 122 6.49 11.80 17.70
N ASN A 123 5.31 11.96 18.32
CA ASN A 123 4.90 13.21 18.95
C ASN A 123 4.23 12.96 20.30
N ASP A 124 4.71 13.64 21.35
CA ASP A 124 4.09 13.58 22.68
C ASP A 124 2.69 14.19 22.69
N ASP A 125 1.81 13.63 23.52
CA ASP A 125 0.44 14.12 23.71
C ASP A 125 0.35 15.50 24.38
N ALA A 126 1.39 15.86 25.13
CA ALA A 126 1.53 17.13 25.82
C ALA A 126 2.75 17.89 25.35
N ILE A 127 2.77 19.21 25.58
CA ILE A 127 3.92 20.05 25.24
C ILE A 127 5.06 19.74 26.20
N ALA A 128 6.29 19.55 25.69
CA ALA A 128 7.45 19.12 26.47
C ALA A 128 7.70 19.92 27.77
N ASN A 129 7.47 21.24 27.73
CA ASN A 129 7.69 22.12 28.88
C ASN A 129 6.42 22.43 29.67
N SER A 130 5.28 21.84 29.31
CA SER A 130 3.97 22.10 29.91
C SER A 130 3.09 20.86 29.79
N PRO A 131 3.30 19.85 30.67
CA PRO A 131 2.64 18.55 30.57
C PRO A 131 1.11 18.61 30.77
N HIS A 132 0.59 19.72 31.32
CA HIS A 132 -0.85 19.97 31.46
C HIS A 132 -1.48 20.56 30.19
N LEU A 133 -0.68 20.92 29.17
CA LEU A 133 -1.16 21.49 27.91
C LEU A 133 -1.12 20.45 26.80
N ILE A 134 -2.25 20.30 26.10
CA ILE A 134 -2.39 19.38 24.95
C ILE A 134 -1.52 19.84 23.79
N ASN A 135 -0.83 18.90 23.15
CA ASN A 135 -0.12 19.15 21.90
C ASN A 135 -1.11 19.23 20.72
N PHE A 136 -1.66 20.42 20.47
CA PHE A 136 -2.58 20.66 19.35
C PHE A 136 -1.95 20.38 17.98
N ALA A 137 -0.63 20.52 17.83
CA ALA A 137 0.05 20.22 16.57
C ALA A 137 -0.04 18.72 16.23
N LYS A 138 0.13 17.82 17.21
CA LYS A 138 -0.12 16.38 17.05
C LYS A 138 -1.56 16.14 16.60
N ARG A 139 -2.54 16.71 17.32
CA ARG A 139 -3.97 16.53 17.02
C ARG A 139 -4.34 17.04 15.62
N GLN A 140 -3.77 18.16 15.20
CA GLN A 140 -3.99 18.71 13.86
C GLN A 140 -3.40 17.81 12.76
N ARG A 141 -2.22 17.23 12.97
CA ARG A 141 -1.62 16.25 12.04
C ARG A 141 -2.49 15.00 11.91
N THR A 142 -2.91 14.41 13.04
CA THR A 142 -3.83 13.24 13.05
C THR A 142 -5.12 13.55 12.30
N ALA A 143 -5.74 14.71 12.57
CA ALA A 143 -6.96 15.13 11.89
C ALA A 143 -6.74 15.37 10.38
N GLY A 144 -5.58 15.88 9.98
CA GLY A 144 -5.18 16.03 8.59
C GLY A 144 -5.18 14.70 7.84
N THR A 145 -4.52 13.68 8.40
CA THR A 145 -4.45 12.32 7.81
C THR A 145 -5.83 11.66 7.69
N ILE A 146 -6.74 11.92 8.63
CA ILE A 146 -8.10 11.39 8.59
C ILE A 146 -8.96 12.09 7.51
N ARG A 147 -8.80 13.41 7.35
CA ARG A 147 -9.63 14.22 6.43
C ARG A 147 -9.18 14.11 4.98
N ASP A 148 -7.89 14.17 4.74
CA ASP A 148 -7.32 14.02 3.42
C ASP A 148 -6.35 12.83 3.46
N PRO A 149 -6.78 11.69 2.89
CA PRO A 149 -6.02 10.48 2.87
C PRO A 149 -4.67 10.59 2.12
N ALA A 150 -4.43 11.67 1.41
CA ALA A 150 -3.22 11.83 0.62
C ALA A 150 -2.33 12.96 1.19
N ALA A 151 -2.88 13.85 2.04
CA ALA A 151 -2.24 15.09 2.50
C ALA A 151 -0.96 15.01 3.34
N VAL A 152 -0.43 13.84 3.72
CA VAL A 152 0.77 13.80 4.58
C VAL A 152 2.01 14.22 3.77
N PRO A 153 2.59 15.42 4.01
CA PRO A 153 3.72 15.89 3.22
C PRO A 153 5.01 15.22 3.71
N GLU A 154 5.86 14.80 2.78
CA GLU A 154 7.16 14.15 3.00
C GLU A 154 8.07 14.86 4.03
N ARG A 155 7.90 16.18 4.19
CA ARG A 155 8.67 17.02 5.13
C ARG A 155 8.39 16.73 6.61
N ALA A 156 7.22 16.20 6.97
CA ALA A 156 6.90 15.89 8.37
C ALA A 156 7.62 14.63 8.89
N LEU A 157 8.07 13.75 8.00
CA LEU A 157 8.78 12.51 8.36
C LEU A 157 10.29 12.72 8.52
N GLN A 158 10.87 13.74 7.87
CA GLN A 158 12.32 13.98 7.86
C GLN A 158 12.81 14.94 8.96
N SER A 159 11.94 15.76 9.57
CA SER A 159 12.36 16.66 10.65
C SER A 159 12.66 15.93 11.95
N ASP A 160 11.96 14.82 12.23
CA ASP A 160 11.98 14.20 13.56
C ASP A 160 12.94 13.00 13.65
N ALA A 161 13.35 12.42 12.51
CA ALA A 161 14.41 11.38 12.46
C ALA A 161 15.80 11.91 12.88
N ARG A 162 16.02 13.23 12.89
CA ARG A 162 17.24 13.86 13.42
C ARG A 162 17.24 13.95 14.95
N GLY A 163 16.09 13.87 15.61
CA GLY A 163 15.98 13.85 17.07
C GLY A 163 16.27 12.48 17.72
N LEU A 164 16.23 11.40 16.93
CA LEU A 164 16.44 10.03 17.42
C LEU A 164 17.90 9.56 17.39
N ARG A 165 18.79 10.23 16.65
CA ARG A 165 20.24 9.90 16.63
C ARG A 165 21.06 10.55 17.73
N SER A 166 20.49 11.49 18.49
CA SER A 166 21.18 12.18 19.59
C SER A 166 20.91 11.57 20.98
N ARG A 167 20.10 10.51 21.09
CA ARG A 167 19.74 9.88 22.38
C ARG A 167 20.29 8.48 22.63
N THR A 168 21.07 7.90 21.71
CA THR A 168 21.75 6.60 21.92
C THR A 168 23.27 6.72 22.02
N GLY A 169 23.77 7.89 22.46
CA GLY A 169 25.19 8.14 22.70
C GLY A 169 25.45 8.48 24.16
N CYS A 170 25.25 7.50 25.04
CA CYS A 170 25.92 7.36 26.33
C CYS A 170 25.71 5.95 26.86
#